data_AF-A0A950K4V5-F1
#
_entry.id   AF-A0A950K4V5-F1
#
_cell.length_a   1.000
_cell.length_b   1.000
_cell.length_c   1.000
_cell.angle_alpha   90.00
_cell.angle_beta   90.00
_cell.angle_gamma   90.00
#
_symmetry.space_group_name_H-M   'P 1'
#
loop_
_entity.id
_entity.type
_entity.pdbx_description
1 polymer ?
#
loop_
_entity_poly.entity_id
_entity_poly.type
_entity_poly.pdbx_seq_one_letter_code
_entity_poly.pdbx_strand_id
1 'polypeptide(L)'
;MKIADLDPAQLARHAENVFLFQGRHQACARLSVHALRLDPNQPLALRTLSDMLTGDQLKESGMEQFSAAVLEYALRPASPLNADDRALLENHLFLAKWSWAFVKRLDGQTTCTWDELQNRALFREEKDRYREFLDGILAPSRSIEGAFRAAWTLGGVMGRLLVHRSLGVDAPIEEVFFPDRFVEAPAYAEWLASSADPLDTLERERQRRTRKAAQSPDQTA
;
A
#
# COMPACT_ATOMS: atom_id res chain seq x y z
N MET A 1 -10.55 -21.03 11.30
CA MET A 1 -10.04 -20.80 9.93
C MET A 1 -8.58 -20.43 10.04
N LYS A 2 -7.70 -20.99 9.20
CA LYS A 2 -6.28 -20.59 9.19
C LYS A 2 -6.08 -19.41 8.25
N ILE A 3 -4.95 -18.73 8.39
CA ILE A 3 -4.58 -17.66 7.47
C ILE A 3 -4.46 -18.17 6.02
N ALA A 4 -3.92 -19.38 5.84
CA ALA A 4 -3.81 -20.02 4.53
C ALA A 4 -5.15 -20.27 3.81
N ASP A 5 -6.27 -20.27 4.56
CA ASP A 5 -7.60 -20.54 4.02
C ASP A 5 -8.29 -19.26 3.50
N LEU A 6 -7.69 -18.08 3.72
CA LEU A 6 -8.26 -16.79 3.32
C LEU A 6 -8.01 -16.50 1.84
N ASP A 7 -9.05 -16.05 1.15
CA ASP A 7 -8.93 -15.56 -0.22
C ASP A 7 -8.20 -14.19 -0.28
N PRO A 8 -7.72 -13.76 -1.47
CA PRO A 8 -6.99 -12.50 -1.61
C PRO A 8 -7.77 -11.26 -1.13
N ALA A 9 -9.09 -11.25 -1.30
CA ALA A 9 -9.92 -10.13 -0.89
C ALA A 9 -10.13 -10.10 0.63
N GLN A 10 -10.26 -11.25 1.29
CA GLN A 10 -10.26 -11.37 2.74
C GLN A 10 -8.94 -10.89 3.33
N LEU A 11 -7.81 -11.36 2.78
CA LEU A 11 -6.47 -10.92 3.20
C LEU A 11 -6.30 -9.41 3.06
N ALA A 12 -6.70 -8.83 1.93
CA ALA A 12 -6.62 -7.39 1.70
C ALA A 12 -7.50 -6.58 2.67
N ARG A 13 -8.73 -7.03 2.96
CA ARG A 13 -9.60 -6.40 3.96
C ARG A 13 -9.00 -6.46 5.36
N HIS A 14 -8.43 -7.61 5.75
CA HIS A 14 -7.75 -7.71 7.04
C HIS A 14 -6.50 -6.82 7.09
N ALA A 15 -5.75 -6.68 6.00
CA ALA A 15 -4.63 -5.76 5.92
C ALA A 15 -5.08 -4.31 6.14
N GLU A 16 -6.16 -3.88 5.46
CA GLU A 16 -6.77 -2.57 5.67
C GLU A 16 -7.19 -2.36 7.12
N ASN A 17 -7.85 -3.35 7.74
CA ASN A 17 -8.24 -3.24 9.14
C ASN A 17 -7.03 -3.09 10.06
N VAL A 18 -6.00 -3.92 9.88
CA VAL A 18 -4.76 -3.77 10.66
C VAL A 18 -4.19 -2.37 10.49
N PHE A 19 -4.18 -1.83 9.27
CA PHE A 19 -3.74 -0.46 9.02
C PHE A 19 -4.58 0.59 9.75
N LEU A 20 -5.91 0.51 9.68
CA LEU A 20 -6.81 1.46 10.32
C LEU A 20 -6.70 1.46 11.85
N PHE A 21 -6.45 0.30 12.47
CA PHE A 21 -6.42 0.16 13.93
C PHE A 21 -5.02 0.27 14.52
N GLN A 22 -3.99 -0.11 13.78
CA GLN A 22 -2.62 -0.26 14.29
C GLN A 22 -1.60 0.55 13.47
N GLY A 23 -2.05 1.27 12.44
CA GLY A 23 -1.18 2.02 11.55
C GLY A 23 -0.25 1.12 10.76
N ARG A 24 1.01 1.55 10.60
CA ARG A 24 2.03 0.87 9.78
C ARG A 24 2.64 -0.34 10.50
N HIS A 25 1.79 -1.31 10.83
CA HIS A 25 2.16 -2.52 11.55
C HIS A 25 2.70 -3.59 10.60
N GLN A 26 3.66 -4.39 11.07
CA GLN A 26 4.25 -5.50 10.30
C GLN A 26 3.19 -6.45 9.71
N ALA A 27 2.12 -6.74 10.46
CA ALA A 27 1.06 -7.64 9.99
C ALA A 27 0.31 -7.08 8.77
N CYS A 28 0.23 -5.75 8.62
CA CYS A 28 -0.37 -5.11 7.46
C CYS A 28 0.44 -5.43 6.20
N ALA A 29 1.76 -5.15 6.21
CA ALA A 29 2.65 -5.49 5.09
C ALA A 29 2.58 -6.97 4.74
N ARG A 30 2.59 -7.85 5.76
CA ARG A 30 2.50 -9.29 5.60
C ARG A 30 1.22 -9.73 4.88
N LEU A 31 0.07 -9.23 5.31
CA LEU A 31 -1.23 -9.56 4.73
C LEU A 31 -1.36 -9.02 3.30
N SER A 32 -0.96 -7.77 3.04
CA SER A 32 -0.99 -7.16 1.71
C SER A 32 -0.10 -7.92 0.72
N VAL A 33 1.13 -8.25 1.10
CA VAL A 33 2.08 -8.96 0.24
C VAL A 33 1.60 -10.38 -0.05
N HIS A 34 1.03 -11.06 0.95
CA HIS A 34 0.45 -12.39 0.73
C HIS A 34 -0.78 -12.34 -0.20
N ALA A 35 -1.66 -11.34 -0.03
CA ALA A 35 -2.79 -11.13 -0.94
C ALA A 35 -2.30 -10.92 -2.37
N LEU A 36 -1.28 -10.08 -2.57
CA LEU A 36 -0.71 -9.77 -3.88
C LEU A 36 0.06 -10.93 -4.52
N ARG A 37 0.53 -11.88 -3.70
CA ARG A 37 1.09 -13.14 -4.20
C ARG A 37 0.01 -14.01 -4.85
N LEU A 38 -1.18 -14.02 -4.28
CA LEU A 38 -2.31 -14.83 -4.75
C LEU A 38 -3.07 -14.14 -5.89
N ASP A 39 -3.23 -12.82 -5.81
CA ASP A 39 -3.80 -11.97 -6.85
C ASP A 39 -2.98 -10.67 -6.99
N PRO A 40 -2.08 -10.57 -7.99
CA PRO A 40 -1.23 -9.41 -8.20
C PRO A 40 -1.97 -8.10 -8.52
N ASN A 41 -3.26 -8.17 -8.85
CA ASN A 41 -4.07 -6.98 -9.18
C ASN A 41 -5.13 -6.69 -8.11
N GLN A 42 -5.04 -7.32 -6.93
CA GLN A 42 -5.99 -7.09 -5.84
C GLN A 42 -5.92 -5.59 -5.41
N PRO A 43 -6.98 -4.79 -5.66
CA PRO A 43 -6.90 -3.33 -5.58
C PRO A 43 -6.68 -2.79 -4.17
N LEU A 44 -7.35 -3.39 -3.19
CA LEU A 44 -7.23 -2.99 -1.79
C LEU A 44 -5.84 -3.32 -1.23
N ALA A 45 -5.24 -4.45 -1.60
CA ALA A 45 -3.90 -4.84 -1.19
C ALA A 45 -2.84 -3.95 -1.85
N LEU A 46 -3.03 -3.56 -3.12
CA LEU A 46 -2.18 -2.56 -3.79
C LEU A 46 -2.23 -1.22 -3.06
N ARG A 47 -3.43 -0.71 -2.77
CA ARG A 47 -3.62 0.51 -1.98
C ARG A 47 -2.97 0.40 -0.61
N THR A 48 -3.22 -0.68 0.14
CA THR A 48 -2.69 -0.86 1.49
C THR A 48 -1.17 -1.01 1.49
N LEU A 49 -0.58 -1.70 0.51
CA LEU A 49 0.87 -1.77 0.36
C LEU A 49 1.47 -0.38 0.08
N SER A 50 0.81 0.42 -0.78
CA SER A 50 1.19 1.82 -0.98
C SER A 50 1.15 2.62 0.32
N ASP A 51 0.05 2.58 1.07
CA ASP A 51 -0.10 3.25 2.38
C ASP A 51 0.99 2.85 3.40
N MET A 52 1.43 1.59 3.38
CA MET A 52 2.52 1.09 4.22
C MET A 52 3.88 1.70 3.88
N LEU A 53 4.12 2.02 2.61
CA LEU A 53 5.41 2.49 2.09
C LEU A 53 5.58 4.02 2.18
N THR A 54 4.67 4.75 2.85
CA THR A 54 4.67 6.24 2.92
C THR A 54 4.88 6.80 4.33
N GLY A 55 5.52 6.06 5.24
CA GLY A 55 5.51 6.38 6.67
C GLY A 55 6.82 6.84 7.30
N ASP A 56 6.71 7.84 8.17
CA ASP A 56 7.78 8.43 9.01
C ASP A 56 8.46 7.46 10.01
N GLN A 57 7.95 6.24 10.19
CA GLN A 57 8.50 5.31 11.19
C GLN A 57 9.87 4.75 10.81
N LEU A 58 10.21 4.78 9.53
CA LEU A 58 11.56 4.57 9.06
C LEU A 58 12.10 5.98 8.87
N LYS A 59 13.05 6.39 9.72
CA LYS A 59 13.67 7.74 9.75
C LYS A 59 14.40 8.13 8.45
N GLU A 60 14.20 7.35 7.39
CA GLU A 60 14.69 7.56 6.04
C GLU A 60 13.47 7.90 5.17
N SER A 61 13.28 9.19 4.90
CA SER A 61 12.49 9.67 3.77
C SER A 61 13.00 8.99 2.49
N GLY A 62 12.12 8.45 1.64
CA GLY A 62 12.53 7.84 0.37
C GLY A 62 11.72 6.64 -0.10
N MET A 63 10.79 6.11 0.71
CA MET A 63 9.95 4.97 0.29
C MET A 63 8.73 5.38 -0.56
N GLU A 64 8.47 6.66 -0.69
CA GLU A 64 7.39 7.23 -1.49
C GLU A 64 7.48 6.79 -2.95
N GLN A 65 8.69 6.58 -3.48
CA GLN A 65 8.89 6.07 -4.84
C GLN A 65 8.37 4.64 -5.00
N PHE A 66 8.52 3.79 -3.98
CA PHE A 66 7.95 2.44 -3.98
C PHE A 66 6.43 2.49 -3.87
N SER A 67 5.88 3.38 -3.02
CA SER A 67 4.43 3.61 -2.96
C SER A 67 3.86 4.06 -4.31
N ALA A 68 4.50 5.05 -4.94
CA ALA A 68 4.13 5.51 -6.28
C ALA A 68 4.18 4.37 -7.30
N ALA A 69 5.24 3.57 -7.30
CA ALA A 69 5.38 2.43 -8.19
C ALA A 69 4.24 1.40 -8.03
N VAL A 70 3.78 1.14 -6.80
CA VAL A 70 2.64 0.24 -6.55
C VAL A 70 1.37 0.79 -7.19
N LEU A 71 1.09 2.09 -7.04
CA LEU A 71 -0.12 2.71 -7.59
C LEU A 71 -0.07 2.88 -9.10
N GLU A 72 1.07 3.26 -9.66
CA GLU A 72 1.27 3.37 -11.10
C GLU A 72 1.20 1.98 -11.77
N TYR A 73 1.74 0.95 -11.12
CA TYR A 73 1.51 -0.44 -11.52
C TYR A 73 0.01 -0.74 -11.48
N ALA A 74 -0.68 -0.47 -10.37
CA ALA A 74 -2.11 -0.74 -10.23
C ALA A 74 -2.96 -0.07 -11.33
N LEU A 75 -2.61 1.15 -11.73
CA LEU A 75 -3.38 1.98 -12.66
C LEU A 75 -3.00 1.82 -14.13
N ARG A 76 -1.99 0.99 -14.46
CA ARG A 76 -1.58 0.74 -15.85
C ARG A 76 -2.78 0.32 -16.74
N PRO A 77 -2.75 0.62 -18.05
CA PRO A 77 -3.88 0.31 -18.95
C PRO A 77 -4.27 -1.17 -18.97
N ALA A 78 -3.31 -2.07 -18.76
CA ALA A 78 -3.53 -3.51 -18.76
C ALA A 78 -4.15 -4.07 -17.45
N SER A 79 -4.35 -3.25 -16.41
CA SER A 79 -4.90 -3.72 -15.14
C SER A 79 -6.39 -4.08 -15.24
N PRO A 80 -6.81 -5.25 -14.74
CA PRO A 80 -8.19 -5.73 -14.82
C PRO A 80 -9.08 -5.12 -13.71
N LEU A 81 -9.04 -3.80 -13.53
CA LEU A 81 -9.82 -3.10 -12.52
C LEU A 81 -11.22 -2.74 -13.04
N ASN A 82 -12.24 -2.90 -12.20
CA ASN A 82 -13.53 -2.27 -12.45
C ASN A 82 -13.44 -0.75 -12.23
N ALA A 83 -14.52 -0.02 -12.55
CA ALA A 83 -14.55 1.44 -12.46
C ALA A 83 -14.36 1.96 -11.03
N ASP A 84 -14.96 1.30 -10.04
CA ASP A 84 -14.92 1.74 -8.64
C ASP A 84 -13.52 1.56 -8.05
N ASP A 85 -12.90 0.40 -8.28
CA ASP A 85 -11.54 0.10 -7.83
C ASP A 85 -10.49 1.00 -8.51
N ARG A 86 -10.70 1.32 -9.80
CA ARG A 86 -9.86 2.28 -10.50
C ARG A 86 -10.01 3.68 -9.89
N ALA A 87 -11.24 4.15 -9.67
CA ALA A 87 -11.48 5.46 -9.07
C ALA A 87 -10.87 5.56 -7.66
N LEU A 88 -10.99 4.50 -6.84
CA LEU A 88 -10.35 4.40 -5.54
C LEU A 88 -8.83 4.61 -5.62
N LEU A 89 -8.16 3.86 -6.50
CA LEU A 89 -6.70 3.91 -6.65
C LEU A 89 -6.23 5.23 -7.27
N GLU A 90 -6.96 5.78 -8.23
CA GLU A 90 -6.66 7.10 -8.81
C GLU A 90 -6.79 8.21 -7.76
N ASN A 91 -7.83 8.16 -6.92
CA ASN A 91 -7.99 9.11 -5.83
C ASN A 91 -6.83 8.99 -4.83
N HIS A 92 -6.44 7.76 -4.49
CA HIS A 92 -5.33 7.53 -3.59
C HIS A 92 -3.99 8.04 -4.16
N LEU A 93 -3.72 7.81 -5.45
CA LEU A 93 -2.53 8.36 -6.12
C LEU A 93 -2.55 9.88 -6.18
N PHE A 94 -3.71 10.49 -6.45
CA PHE A 94 -3.85 11.95 -6.43
C PHE A 94 -3.51 12.53 -5.06
N LEU A 95 -4.04 11.95 -3.98
CA LEU A 95 -3.77 12.39 -2.61
C LEU A 95 -2.30 12.21 -2.22
N ALA A 96 -1.67 11.12 -2.65
CA ALA A 96 -0.24 10.89 -2.46
C ALA A 96 0.60 11.94 -3.20
N LYS A 97 0.28 12.21 -4.47
CA LYS A 97 0.95 13.28 -5.24
C LYS A 97 0.74 14.66 -4.62
N TRP A 98 -0.43 14.92 -4.02
CA TRP A 98 -0.68 16.15 -3.27
C TRP A 98 0.20 16.23 -2.02
N SER A 99 0.25 15.19 -1.18
CA SER A 99 1.05 15.19 0.04
C SER A 99 2.56 15.31 -0.24
N TRP A 100 3.03 14.77 -1.36
CA TRP A 100 4.42 14.90 -1.81
C TRP A 100 4.71 16.15 -2.65
N ALA A 101 3.75 17.08 -2.73
CA ALA A 101 3.87 18.35 -3.45
C ALA A 101 4.14 18.24 -4.97
N PHE A 102 3.69 17.14 -5.60
CA PHE A 102 3.62 16.98 -7.06
C PHE A 102 2.30 17.43 -7.65
N VAL A 103 1.27 17.60 -6.83
CA VAL A 103 0.04 18.28 -7.18
C VAL A 103 -0.02 19.58 -6.38
N LYS A 104 -0.35 20.69 -7.04
CA LYS A 104 -0.42 22.02 -6.43
C LYS A 104 -1.75 22.67 -6.75
N ARG A 105 -2.28 23.48 -5.82
CA ARG A 105 -3.47 24.30 -6.10
C ARG A 105 -3.12 25.37 -7.12
N LEU A 106 -4.08 25.70 -7.97
CA LEU A 106 -3.95 26.74 -8.98
C LEU A 106 -3.86 28.16 -8.37
N ASP A 107 -4.46 28.36 -7.19
CA ASP A 107 -4.43 29.62 -6.44
C ASP A 107 -3.13 29.81 -5.61
N GLY A 108 -2.22 28.84 -5.64
CA GLY A 108 -0.94 28.87 -4.92
C GLY A 108 -1.02 28.54 -3.43
N GLN A 109 -2.19 28.22 -2.88
CA GLN A 109 -2.30 27.80 -1.49
C GLN A 109 -1.72 26.40 -1.28
N THR A 110 -1.12 26.18 -0.10
CA THR A 110 -0.54 24.88 0.30
C THR A 110 -1.47 24.07 1.20
N THR A 111 -2.67 24.59 1.47
CA THR A 111 -3.70 23.96 2.31
C THR A 111 -5.02 23.83 1.55
N CYS A 112 -5.84 22.85 1.92
CA CYS A 112 -7.14 22.61 1.30
C CYS A 112 -8.06 21.86 2.27
N THR A 113 -9.37 22.07 2.12
CA THR A 113 -10.38 21.22 2.77
C THR A 113 -10.49 19.88 2.04
N TRP A 114 -11.19 18.94 2.67
CA TRP A 114 -11.46 17.65 2.04
C TRP A 114 -12.32 17.76 0.79
N ASP A 115 -13.34 18.63 0.81
CA ASP A 115 -14.23 18.87 -0.33
C ASP A 115 -13.48 19.49 -1.52
N GLU A 116 -12.54 20.39 -1.23
CA GLU A 116 -11.68 20.97 -2.26
C GLU A 116 -10.80 19.90 -2.92
N LEU A 117 -10.23 18.96 -2.15
CA LEU A 117 -9.44 17.85 -2.69
C LEU A 117 -10.24 16.93 -3.63
N GLN A 118 -11.56 16.86 -3.47
CA GLN A 118 -12.41 16.11 -4.41
C GLN A 118 -12.54 16.82 -5.76
N ASN A 119 -12.36 18.15 -5.81
CA ASN A 119 -12.46 18.93 -7.03
C ASN A 119 -11.10 19.05 -7.75
N ARG A 120 -10.79 18.06 -8.61
CA ARG A 120 -9.53 18.00 -9.38
C ARG A 120 -9.27 19.23 -10.26
N ALA A 121 -10.29 20.00 -10.62
CA ALA A 121 -10.13 21.21 -11.44
C ALA A 121 -9.40 22.35 -10.70
N LEU A 122 -9.29 22.29 -9.37
CA LEU A 122 -8.57 23.28 -8.57
C LEU A 122 -7.05 23.06 -8.55
N PHE A 123 -6.57 21.98 -9.18
CA PHE A 123 -5.18 21.55 -9.04
C PHE A 123 -4.47 21.37 -10.38
N ARG A 124 -3.16 21.50 -10.33
CA ARG A 124 -2.23 21.20 -11.42
C ARG A 124 -1.20 20.20 -10.95
N GLU A 125 -0.97 19.18 -11.75
CA GLU A 125 0.10 18.21 -11.55
C GLU A 125 1.41 18.70 -12.18
N GLU A 126 2.51 18.58 -11.44
CA GLU A 126 3.88 18.79 -11.90
C GLU A 126 4.43 17.49 -12.51
N LYS A 127 3.90 17.15 -13.68
CA LYS A 127 4.13 15.86 -14.35
C LYS A 127 5.61 15.53 -14.57
N ASP A 128 6.42 16.51 -14.95
CA ASP A 128 7.85 16.29 -15.21
C ASP A 128 8.62 15.99 -13.92
N ARG A 129 8.38 16.75 -12.84
CA ARG A 129 8.97 16.48 -11.52
C ARG A 129 8.54 15.13 -10.96
N TYR A 130 7.27 14.77 -11.14
CA TYR A 130 6.76 13.48 -10.70
C TYR A 130 7.37 12.32 -11.51
N ARG A 131 7.60 12.51 -12.82
CA ARG A 131 8.30 11.54 -13.65
C ARG A 131 9.74 11.35 -13.21
N GLU A 132 10.50 12.44 -13.01
CA GLU A 132 11.87 12.37 -12.50
C GLU A 132 11.96 11.65 -11.15
N PHE A 133 10.98 11.92 -10.27
CA PHE A 133 10.83 11.22 -9.01
C PHE A 133 10.61 9.72 -9.21
N LEU A 134 9.71 9.31 -10.12
CA LEU A 134 9.46 7.89 -10.40
C LEU A 134 10.66 7.22 -11.12
N ASP A 135 11.40 7.97 -11.94
CA ASP A 135 12.57 7.45 -12.67
C ASP A 135 13.69 6.98 -11.72
N GLY A 136 13.79 7.55 -10.51
CA GLY A 136 14.72 7.09 -9.48
C GLY A 136 14.55 5.62 -9.10
N ILE A 137 13.32 5.07 -9.20
CA ILE A 137 13.05 3.65 -8.95
C ILE A 137 12.87 2.86 -10.25
N LEU A 138 12.37 3.47 -11.33
CA LEU A 138 12.22 2.79 -12.62
C LEU A 138 13.57 2.49 -13.27
N ALA A 139 14.57 3.36 -13.13
CA ALA A 139 15.90 3.13 -13.71
C ALA A 139 16.56 1.82 -13.21
N PRO A 140 16.70 1.58 -11.90
CA PRO A 140 17.23 0.30 -11.41
C PRO A 140 16.29 -0.88 -11.69
N SER A 141 14.96 -0.65 -11.69
CA SER A 141 13.95 -1.70 -11.86
C SER A 141 13.63 -2.06 -13.32
N ARG A 142 14.08 -1.24 -14.28
CA ARG A 142 13.88 -1.34 -15.74
C ARG A 142 12.45 -1.23 -16.26
N SER A 143 11.43 -1.42 -15.43
CA SER A 143 10.02 -1.23 -15.79
C SER A 143 9.16 -0.95 -14.56
N ILE A 144 7.89 -0.58 -14.79
CA ILE A 144 6.92 -0.40 -13.71
C ILE A 144 6.60 -1.71 -12.99
N GLU A 145 6.54 -2.83 -13.72
CA GLU A 145 6.39 -4.17 -13.14
C GLU A 145 7.62 -4.56 -12.30
N GLY A 146 8.82 -4.19 -12.75
CA GLY A 146 10.04 -4.35 -11.96
C GLY A 146 10.00 -3.54 -10.67
N ALA A 147 9.57 -2.28 -10.75
CA ALA A 147 9.49 -1.41 -9.58
C ALA A 147 8.41 -1.88 -8.60
N PHE A 148 7.28 -2.38 -9.11
CA PHE A 148 6.28 -3.07 -8.29
C PHE A 148 6.84 -4.32 -7.61
N ARG A 149 7.61 -5.16 -8.32
CA ARG A 149 8.27 -6.33 -7.70
C ARG A 149 9.27 -5.93 -6.62
N ALA A 150 9.98 -4.82 -6.80
CA ALA A 150 10.87 -4.27 -5.79
C ALA A 150 10.07 -3.81 -4.55
N ALA A 151 8.95 -3.09 -4.74
CA ALA A 151 8.05 -2.68 -3.66
C ALA A 151 7.40 -3.88 -2.94
N TRP A 152 6.98 -4.90 -3.68
CA TRP A 152 6.45 -6.14 -3.13
C TRP A 152 7.49 -6.88 -2.29
N THR A 153 8.74 -6.94 -2.77
CA THR A 153 9.88 -7.52 -2.03
C THR A 153 10.13 -6.77 -0.73
N LEU A 154 10.18 -5.44 -0.79
CA LEU A 154 10.34 -4.58 0.38
C LEU A 154 9.22 -4.81 1.41
N GLY A 155 7.97 -4.82 0.97
CA GLY A 155 6.83 -5.18 1.81
C GLY A 155 6.98 -6.60 2.41
N GLY A 156 7.50 -7.55 1.65
CA GLY A 156 7.75 -8.91 2.12
C GLY A 156 8.82 -8.97 3.20
N VAL A 157 9.88 -8.18 3.10
CA VAL A 157 10.92 -8.03 4.14
C VAL A 157 10.32 -7.37 5.39
N MET A 158 9.61 -6.24 5.22
CA MET A 158 8.91 -5.56 6.33
C MET A 158 7.91 -6.49 7.03
N GLY A 159 7.21 -7.33 6.26
CA GLY A 159 6.27 -8.34 6.75
C GLY A 159 6.93 -9.55 7.41
N ARG A 160 8.25 -9.72 7.29
CA ARG A 160 9.02 -10.95 7.59
C ARG A 160 8.53 -12.19 6.84
N LEU A 161 8.06 -12.00 5.61
CA LEU A 161 7.76 -13.08 4.66
C LEU A 161 8.99 -13.48 3.85
N LEU A 162 9.87 -12.52 3.61
CA LEU A 162 11.06 -12.69 2.80
C LEU A 162 12.30 -12.35 3.60
N VAL A 163 13.39 -13.02 3.28
CA VAL A 163 14.72 -12.76 3.82
C VAL A 163 15.74 -12.85 2.70
N HIS A 164 16.76 -11.99 2.72
CA HIS A 164 17.82 -12.06 1.72
C HIS A 164 18.65 -13.34 1.95
N ARG A 165 18.93 -14.10 0.88
CA ARG A 165 19.58 -15.42 0.93
C ARG A 165 20.96 -15.40 1.61
N SER A 166 21.77 -14.40 1.29
CA SER A 166 23.15 -14.28 1.81
C SER A 166 23.29 -13.32 3.01
N LEU A 167 22.63 -12.16 2.94
CA LEU A 167 22.76 -11.08 3.92
C LEU A 167 21.72 -11.12 5.05
N GLY A 168 20.73 -12.00 4.97
CA GLY A 168 19.72 -12.13 6.03
C GLY A 168 18.88 -10.87 6.21
N VAL A 169 18.74 -10.44 7.47
CA VAL A 169 18.01 -9.21 7.85
C VAL A 169 18.85 -7.93 7.69
N ASP A 170 20.15 -8.08 7.45
CA ASP A 170 21.11 -6.97 7.33
C ASP A 170 21.28 -6.50 5.87
N ALA A 171 20.47 -7.04 4.94
CA ALA A 171 20.48 -6.61 3.55
C ALA A 171 20.10 -5.12 3.45
N PRO A 172 20.86 -4.31 2.70
CA PRO A 172 20.49 -2.93 2.46
C PRO A 172 19.26 -2.86 1.55
N ILE A 173 18.54 -1.73 1.59
CA ILE A 173 17.25 -1.59 0.91
C ILE A 173 17.38 -1.76 -0.60
N GLU A 174 18.49 -1.36 -1.22
CA GLU A 174 18.74 -1.46 -2.65
C GLU A 174 18.74 -2.91 -3.15
N GLU A 175 18.93 -3.89 -2.27
CA GLU A 175 18.84 -5.30 -2.65
C GLU A 175 17.43 -5.66 -3.16
N VAL A 176 16.38 -4.94 -2.77
CA VAL A 176 15.01 -5.22 -3.23
C VAL A 176 14.84 -5.05 -4.74
N PHE A 177 15.77 -4.37 -5.43
CA PHE A 177 15.83 -4.33 -6.90
C PHE A 177 16.25 -5.67 -7.54
N PHE A 178 16.73 -6.61 -6.74
CA PHE A 178 17.13 -7.96 -7.15
C PHE A 178 16.28 -9.02 -6.42
N PRO A 179 14.96 -9.11 -6.71
CA PRO A 179 14.03 -9.94 -5.95
C PRO A 179 14.43 -11.42 -5.88
N ASP A 180 15.14 -11.94 -6.87
CA ASP A 180 15.61 -13.34 -6.92
C ASP A 180 16.65 -13.69 -5.83
N ARG A 181 17.20 -12.68 -5.15
CA ARG A 181 18.09 -12.85 -3.99
C ARG A 181 17.34 -13.06 -2.68
N PHE A 182 16.03 -12.88 -2.67
CA PHE A 182 15.17 -13.11 -1.51
C PHE A 182 14.53 -14.49 -1.59
N VAL A 183 14.37 -15.10 -0.42
CA VAL A 183 13.70 -16.40 -0.26
C VAL A 183 12.66 -16.28 0.84
N GLU A 184 11.71 -17.22 0.86
CA GLU A 184 10.72 -17.28 1.94
C GLU A 184 11.41 -17.46 3.29
N ALA A 185 11.01 -16.62 4.25
CA ALA A 185 11.48 -16.73 5.61
C ALA A 185 10.89 -17.99 6.27
N PRO A 186 11.65 -18.74 7.10
CA PRO A 186 11.14 -19.97 7.74
C PRO A 186 9.84 -19.77 8.52
N ALA A 187 9.69 -18.62 9.19
CA ALA A 187 8.49 -18.27 9.97
C ALA A 187 7.23 -18.06 9.11
N TYR A 188 7.35 -18.00 7.77
CA TYR A 188 6.21 -17.79 6.90
C TYR A 188 5.24 -18.98 6.90
N ALA A 189 5.76 -20.21 6.81
CA ALA A 189 4.92 -21.41 6.85
C ALA A 189 4.15 -21.54 8.17
N GLU A 190 4.80 -21.21 9.29
CA GLU A 190 4.16 -21.18 10.61
C GLU A 190 3.05 -20.12 10.69
N TRP A 191 3.29 -18.94 10.11
CA TRP A 191 2.27 -17.90 10.04
C TRP A 191 1.05 -18.33 9.21
N LEU A 192 1.26 -18.93 8.05
CA LEU A 192 0.15 -19.45 7.21
C LEU A 192 -0.70 -20.49 7.96
N ALA A 193 -0.07 -21.30 8.80
CA ALA A 193 -0.74 -22.31 9.61
C ALA A 193 -1.47 -21.73 10.85
N SER A 194 -1.21 -20.47 11.22
CA SER A 194 -1.80 -19.82 12.39
C SER A 194 -3.27 -19.45 12.21
N SER A 195 -3.98 -19.21 13.31
CA SER A 195 -5.41 -18.87 13.31
C SER A 195 -5.68 -17.47 12.75
N ALA A 196 -6.74 -17.34 11.96
CA ALA A 196 -7.26 -16.06 11.49
C ALA A 196 -8.16 -15.33 12.52
N ASP A 197 -8.49 -15.95 13.67
CA ASP A 197 -9.42 -15.38 14.66
C ASP A 197 -9.06 -13.95 15.14
N PRO A 198 -7.77 -13.58 15.33
CA PRO A 198 -7.42 -12.20 15.67
C PRO A 198 -7.82 -11.19 14.58
N LEU A 199 -7.72 -11.57 13.30
CA LEU A 199 -8.08 -10.73 12.16
C LEU A 199 -9.60 -10.58 12.06
N ASP A 200 -10.34 -11.66 12.30
CA ASP A 200 -11.81 -11.64 12.37
C ASP A 200 -12.32 -10.77 13.53
N THR A 201 -11.57 -10.74 14.63
CA THR A 201 -11.91 -9.89 15.78
C THR A 201 -11.78 -8.41 15.43
N LEU A 202 -10.72 -8.02 14.71
CA LEU A 202 -10.58 -6.65 14.21
C LEU A 202 -11.67 -6.29 13.19
N GLU A 203 -12.04 -7.21 12.29
CA GLU A 203 -13.15 -7.02 11.34
C GLU A 203 -14.48 -6.77 12.08
N ARG A 204 -14.81 -7.60 13.06
CA ARG A 204 -16.02 -7.41 13.90
C ARG A 204 -16.01 -6.06 14.62
N GLU A 205 -14.85 -5.63 15.12
CA GLU A 205 -14.71 -4.32 15.77
C GLU A 205 -14.94 -3.17 14.79
N ARG A 206 -14.40 -3.25 13.56
CA ARG A 206 -14.67 -2.27 12.50
C ARG A 206 -16.15 -2.16 12.22
N GLN A 207 -16.80 -3.28 11.95
CA GLN A 207 -18.24 -3.32 11.64
C GLN A 207 -19.07 -2.72 12.77
N ARG A 208 -18.70 -2.98 14.03
CA ARG A 208 -19.35 -2.39 15.20
C ARG A 208 -19.20 -0.87 15.24
N ARG A 209 -18.00 -0.33 14.95
CA ARG A 209 -17.76 1.12 14.90
C ARG A 209 -18.53 1.81 13.77
N THR A 210 -18.53 1.22 12.57
CA THR A 210 -19.28 1.76 11.42
C THR A 210 -20.78 1.80 11.69
N ARG A 211 -21.34 0.73 12.29
CA ARG A 211 -22.77 0.70 12.66
C ARG A 211 -23.13 1.77 13.70
N LYS A 212 -22.27 1.97 14.70
CA LYS A 212 -22.47 3.04 15.70
C LYS A 212 -22.45 4.43 15.06
N ALA A 213 -21.49 4.70 14.16
CA ALA A 213 -21.41 5.98 13.45
C ALA A 213 -22.66 6.24 12.58
N ALA A 214 -23.17 5.21 11.90
CA ALA A 214 -24.40 5.32 11.10
C ALA A 214 -25.67 5.51 11.96
N GLN A 215 -25.64 5.12 13.25
CA GLN A 215 -26.76 5.25 14.20
C GLN A 215 -26.69 6.54 15.04
N SER A 216 -25.63 7.34 14.92
CA SER A 216 -25.49 8.62 15.62
C SER A 216 -25.09 9.74 14.64
N PRO A 217 -25.97 10.14 13.69
CA PRO A 217 -25.62 11.14 12.69
C PRO A 217 -25.50 12.57 13.25
N ASP A 218 -25.91 12.81 14.50
CA ASP A 218 -26.20 14.15 14.98
C ASP A 218 -25.83 14.32 16.47
N GLN A 219 -24.56 14.67 16.75
CA GLN A 219 -24.14 15.38 17.96
C GLN A 219 -22.83 16.16 17.70
N THR A 220 -22.86 17.13 16.79
CA THR A 220 -22.03 18.34 16.86
C THR A 220 -22.65 19.37 15.92
N ALA A 221 -23.52 20.20 16.48
CA ALA A 221 -23.82 21.56 16.01
C ALA A 221 -23.04 22.54 16.89
#